data_AF-A0A968HML5-F1
#
_entry.id   AF-A0A968HML5-F1
#
_cell.length_a   1.000
_cell.length_b   1.000
_cell.length_c   1.000
_cell.angle_alpha   90.00
_cell.angle_beta   90.00
_cell.angle_gamma   90.00
#
_symmetry.space_group_name_H-M   'P 1'
#
loop_
_entity.id
_entity.type
_entity.pdbx_description
1 polymer ?
#
loop_
_entity_poly.entity_id
_entity_poly.type
_entity_poly.pdbx_seq_one_letter_code
_entity_poly.pdbx_strand_id
1 'polypeptide(L)'
;MPTPNTEPFYLDFYVRGGSTRAHLIDEYGDPYALRRWTTWLRLRSDLRLAALITCRDHNELPGIPVGYFAARPDSTSFDHIRHAIESVNWPMLPRPTGGHISADQLRIRYRCGRLLIDRTFNALSENFIAAIEPVVTRLYELIARLQRDPIGVLDLQPKITADSEDPRSRLCHFVLTNIGSGELVLTDPRVPVVDPEQPPRARLLVAPPAAHDLADPPWTDLPLPPLPAGEPEVITLSPGARFELSVPWQAPRPGPYLLSARWEDYAGPLQAAPGQLAFMPVRECGDIQSLPIAPYPVRGATTSYAVPFEIPDSAFR
;
A
#
# COMPACT_ATOMS: atom_id res chain seq x y z
N MET A 1 20.04 29.20 20.26
CA MET A 1 18.95 29.50 21.22
C MET A 1 18.26 28.19 21.55
N PRO A 2 18.11 27.81 22.82
CA PRO A 2 17.35 26.62 23.17
C PRO A 2 15.90 26.83 22.71
N THR A 3 15.41 25.99 21.82
CA THR A 3 13.98 25.96 21.48
C THR A 3 13.18 25.78 22.77
N PRO A 4 12.08 26.51 22.98
CA PRO A 4 11.21 26.28 24.13
C PRO A 4 10.91 24.78 24.21
N ASN A 5 11.01 24.24 25.42
CA ASN A 5 10.90 22.82 25.72
C ASN A 5 9.47 22.35 25.42
N THR A 6 9.14 22.17 24.14
CA THR A 6 7.82 21.74 23.71
C THR A 6 7.68 20.27 24.05
N GLU A 7 6.69 19.97 24.88
CA GLU A 7 6.34 18.62 25.28
C GLU A 7 6.16 17.72 24.04
N PRO A 8 6.77 16.52 24.02
CA PRO A 8 6.63 15.65 22.87
C PRO A 8 5.18 15.19 22.73
N PHE A 9 4.70 15.26 21.49
CA PHE A 9 3.44 14.67 21.09
C PHE A 9 3.62 13.39 20.28
N TYR A 10 2.56 12.60 20.32
CA TYR A 10 2.32 11.41 19.56
C TYR A 10 1.03 11.56 18.77
N LEU A 11 1.02 11.09 17.52
CA LEU A 11 -0.17 11.08 16.69
C LEU A 11 -0.24 9.78 15.89
N ASP A 12 -1.39 9.11 15.95
CA ASP A 12 -1.83 8.20 14.90
C ASP A 12 -2.99 8.81 14.11
N PHE A 13 -2.88 8.72 12.79
CA PHE A 13 -3.96 8.99 11.86
C PHE A 13 -4.21 7.76 11.00
N TYR A 14 -5.44 7.27 11.04
CA TYR A 14 -5.89 6.10 10.28
C TYR A 14 -6.97 6.52 9.29
N VAL A 15 -6.89 5.98 8.08
CA VAL A 15 -7.99 5.94 7.12
C VAL A 15 -8.17 4.49 6.72
N ARG A 16 -9.37 3.94 6.86
CA ARG A 16 -9.65 2.56 6.49
C ARG A 16 -11.04 2.41 5.90
N GLY A 17 -11.21 1.49 4.96
CA GLY A 17 -12.54 1.17 4.46
C GLY A 17 -12.60 -0.14 3.68
N GLY A 18 -13.83 -0.48 3.29
CA GLY A 18 -14.13 -1.77 2.67
C GLY A 18 -14.22 -2.93 3.67
N SER A 19 -14.25 -4.14 3.13
CA SER A 19 -14.31 -5.37 3.92
C SER A 19 -12.99 -5.59 4.68
N THR A 20 -13.08 -6.27 5.83
CA THR A 20 -11.91 -6.78 6.53
C THR A 20 -11.25 -7.86 5.66
N ARG A 21 -9.93 -7.77 5.49
CA ARG A 21 -9.13 -8.70 4.71
C ARG A 21 -8.20 -9.56 5.56
N ALA A 22 -7.74 -9.04 6.70
CA ALA A 22 -6.96 -9.81 7.66
C ALA A 22 -7.16 -9.29 9.08
N HIS A 23 -6.92 -10.14 10.06
CA HIS A 23 -6.79 -9.76 11.47
C HIS A 23 -5.32 -9.86 11.85
N LEU A 24 -4.75 -8.72 12.25
CA LEU A 24 -3.40 -8.59 12.74
C LEU A 24 -3.44 -8.42 14.26
N ILE A 25 -2.28 -8.61 14.89
CA ILE A 25 -2.07 -8.24 16.28
C ILE A 25 -1.14 -7.04 16.25
N ASP A 26 -1.53 -5.94 16.90
CA ASP A 26 -0.68 -4.76 16.99
C ASP A 26 0.41 -4.93 18.07
N GLU A 27 1.19 -3.87 18.29
CA GLU A 27 2.29 -3.88 19.27
C GLU A 27 1.86 -4.04 20.73
N TYR A 28 0.58 -3.86 21.03
CA TYR A 28 0.00 -4.04 22.35
C TYR A 28 -0.64 -5.41 22.55
N GLY A 29 -0.65 -6.24 21.52
CA GLY A 29 -1.41 -7.48 21.53
C GLY A 29 -2.88 -7.28 21.15
N ASP A 30 -3.29 -6.07 20.76
CA ASP A 30 -4.67 -5.77 20.44
C ASP A 30 -4.98 -6.19 18.99
N PRO A 31 -6.16 -6.79 18.74
CA PRO A 31 -6.55 -7.19 17.41
C PRO A 31 -6.80 -5.97 16.52
N TYR A 32 -6.11 -5.92 15.40
CA TYR A 32 -6.24 -4.91 14.36
C TYR A 32 -6.83 -5.52 13.09
N ALA A 33 -8.00 -5.03 12.66
CA ALA A 33 -8.59 -5.43 11.39
C ALA A 33 -7.97 -4.64 10.24
N LEU A 34 -7.13 -5.31 9.43
CA LEU A 34 -6.64 -4.78 8.17
C LEU A 34 -7.77 -4.85 7.14
N ARG A 35 -8.11 -3.70 6.55
CA ARG A 35 -9.22 -3.55 5.62
C ARG A 35 -8.72 -3.50 4.19
N ARG A 36 -9.65 -3.59 3.23
CA ARG A 36 -9.38 -3.54 1.79
C ARG A 36 -8.57 -2.31 1.37
N TRP A 37 -8.74 -1.18 2.05
CA TRP A 37 -7.74 -0.12 1.99
C TRP A 37 -7.49 0.41 3.39
N THR A 38 -6.21 0.68 3.65
CA THR A 38 -5.71 1.19 4.93
C THR A 38 -4.58 2.17 4.66
N THR A 39 -4.70 3.37 5.20
CA THR A 39 -3.59 4.30 5.39
C THR A 39 -3.38 4.47 6.89
N TRP A 40 -2.18 4.22 7.38
CA TRP A 40 -1.82 4.42 8.77
C TRP A 40 -0.57 5.30 8.85
N LEU A 41 -0.78 6.54 9.27
CA LEU A 41 0.25 7.53 9.53
C LEU A 41 0.50 7.60 11.04
N ARG A 42 1.77 7.49 11.46
CA ARG A 42 2.21 7.60 12.85
C ARG A 42 3.32 8.63 12.98
N LEU A 43 3.19 9.54 13.94
CA LEU A 43 4.18 10.59 14.22
C LEU A 43 4.68 10.48 15.67
N ARG A 44 5.99 10.62 15.82
CA ARG A 44 6.69 10.73 17.10
C ARG A 44 7.60 11.94 17.10
N SER A 45 7.16 13.01 17.73
CA SER A 45 7.89 14.28 17.74
C SER A 45 9.15 14.24 18.60
N ASP A 46 9.19 13.41 19.63
CA ASP A 46 10.39 13.15 20.44
C ASP A 46 11.52 12.52 19.63
N LEU A 47 11.16 11.68 18.66
CA LEU A 47 12.09 11.02 17.74
C LEU A 47 12.25 11.76 16.41
N ARG A 48 11.45 12.82 16.19
CA ARG A 48 11.27 13.49 14.89
C ARG A 48 11.04 12.49 13.76
N LEU A 49 10.19 11.51 14.01
CA LEU A 49 9.94 10.39 13.10
C LEU A 49 8.49 10.39 12.65
N ALA A 50 8.27 10.21 11.36
CA ALA A 50 6.96 9.93 10.80
C ALA A 50 7.02 8.67 9.93
N ALA A 51 6.05 7.79 10.14
CA ALA A 51 5.91 6.51 9.46
C ALA A 51 4.54 6.43 8.82
N LEU A 52 4.48 5.86 7.62
CA LEU A 52 3.27 5.71 6.84
C LEU A 52 3.22 4.29 6.30
N ILE A 53 2.11 3.61 6.54
CA ILE A 53 1.75 2.37 5.86
C ILE A 53 0.63 2.65 4.88
N THR A 54 0.74 2.08 3.70
CA THR A 54 -0.36 2.04 2.73
C THR A 54 -0.65 0.61 2.30
N CYS A 55 -1.92 0.23 2.41
CA CYS A 55 -2.52 -0.94 1.79
C CYS A 55 -3.69 -0.46 0.92
N ARG A 56 -3.85 -1.06 -0.25
CA ARG A 56 -4.78 -0.59 -1.28
C ARG A 56 -5.65 -1.70 -1.78
N ASP A 57 -6.80 -1.32 -2.33
CA ASP A 57 -7.62 -2.19 -3.14
C ASP A 57 -7.04 -2.34 -4.56
N HIS A 58 -7.16 -3.51 -5.18
CA HIS A 58 -6.79 -3.70 -6.58
C HIS A 58 -7.71 -2.93 -7.56
N ASN A 59 -8.89 -2.46 -7.10
CA ASN A 59 -9.81 -1.61 -7.86
C ASN A 59 -9.51 -0.10 -7.73
N GLU A 60 -8.51 0.30 -6.93
CA GLU A 60 -8.07 1.70 -6.85
C GLU A 60 -7.23 2.12 -8.07
N LEU A 61 -6.72 3.35 -8.03
CA LEU A 61 -5.85 3.91 -9.06
C LEU A 61 -4.66 2.98 -9.33
N PRO A 62 -4.46 2.55 -10.59
CA PRO A 62 -3.35 1.69 -10.96
C PRO A 62 -2.00 2.38 -10.75
N GLY A 63 -0.96 1.57 -10.53
CA GLY A 63 0.43 2.00 -10.36
C GLY A 63 0.76 2.67 -9.03
N ILE A 64 -0.16 2.65 -8.06
CA ILE A 64 0.14 3.10 -6.70
C ILE A 64 0.85 1.95 -5.95
N PRO A 65 2.07 2.19 -5.45
CA PRO A 65 2.79 1.17 -4.70
C PRO A 65 2.22 1.03 -3.28
N VAL A 66 2.51 -0.11 -2.64
CA VAL A 66 2.06 -0.43 -1.28
C VAL A 66 3.23 -0.78 -0.37
N GLY A 67 3.08 -0.51 0.91
CA GLY A 67 4.10 -0.81 1.91
C GLY A 67 4.38 0.34 2.88
N TYR A 68 5.63 0.39 3.34
CA TYR A 68 6.09 1.24 4.44
C TYR A 68 7.02 2.36 3.97
N PHE A 69 6.65 3.58 4.33
CA PHE A 69 7.37 4.81 4.09
C PHE A 69 7.73 5.44 5.43
N ALA A 70 8.91 6.05 5.52
CA ALA A 70 9.27 6.79 6.72
C ALA A 70 10.32 7.85 6.41
N ALA A 71 10.22 8.96 7.13
CA ALA A 71 11.20 10.02 7.07
C ALA A 71 11.37 10.68 8.44
N ARG A 72 12.33 11.59 8.53
CA ARG A 72 12.49 12.48 9.67
C ARG A 72 12.10 13.92 9.29
N PRO A 73 10.82 14.30 9.40
CA PRO A 73 10.41 15.68 9.12
C PRO A 73 11.15 16.68 10.01
N ASP A 74 11.31 17.89 9.50
CA ASP A 74 11.83 19.00 10.31
C ASP A 74 10.88 19.37 11.46
N SER A 75 11.42 20.08 12.46
CA SER A 75 10.63 20.55 13.61
C SER A 75 9.46 21.41 13.19
N THR A 76 9.62 22.23 12.15
CA THR A 76 8.56 23.09 11.61
C THR A 76 7.34 22.28 11.15
N SER A 77 7.54 21.12 10.52
CA SER A 77 6.46 20.23 10.11
C SER A 77 5.70 19.65 11.30
N PHE A 78 6.41 19.23 12.36
CA PHE A 78 5.79 18.78 13.60
C PHE A 78 5.03 19.91 14.31
N ASP A 79 5.59 21.12 14.35
CA ASP A 79 4.96 22.28 14.97
C ASP A 79 3.69 22.71 14.22
N HIS A 80 3.70 22.69 12.88
CA HIS A 80 2.50 22.97 12.09
C HIS A 80 1.38 21.94 12.33
N ILE A 81 1.71 20.66 12.45
CA ILE A 81 0.74 19.60 12.74
C ILE A 81 0.21 19.73 14.17
N ARG A 82 1.11 19.92 15.15
CA ARG A 82 0.73 20.18 16.56
C ARG A 82 -0.23 21.36 16.63
N HIS A 83 0.16 22.50 16.05
CA HIS A 83 -0.64 23.72 16.08
C HIS A 83 -2.02 23.51 15.44
N ALA A 84 -2.08 22.87 14.26
CA ALA A 84 -3.36 22.57 13.61
C ALA A 84 -4.27 21.73 14.51
N ILE A 85 -3.75 20.68 15.16
CA ILE A 85 -4.53 19.81 16.05
C ILE A 85 -4.98 20.56 17.31
N GLU A 86 -4.07 21.27 17.97
CA GLU A 86 -4.35 21.93 19.26
C GLU A 86 -5.20 23.20 19.10
N SER A 87 -5.24 23.80 17.89
CA SER A 87 -6.12 24.94 17.58
C SER A 87 -7.59 24.55 17.39
N VAL A 88 -7.88 23.27 17.16
CA VAL A 88 -9.26 22.79 16.98
C VAL A 88 -9.96 22.74 18.34
N ASN A 89 -11.15 23.35 18.42
CA ASN A 89 -12.00 23.24 19.60
C ASN A 89 -12.74 21.89 19.62
N TRP A 90 -12.01 20.81 19.91
CA TRP A 90 -12.51 19.43 19.86
C TRP A 90 -13.83 19.17 20.63
N PRO A 91 -14.08 19.77 21.81
CA PRO A 91 -15.36 19.63 22.51
C PRO A 91 -16.54 20.30 21.81
N MET A 92 -16.28 21.33 20.99
CA MET A 92 -17.30 22.12 20.28
C MET A 92 -17.49 21.70 18.83
N LEU A 93 -16.78 20.66 18.37
CA LEU A 93 -16.98 20.14 17.02
C LEU A 93 -18.42 19.67 16.84
N PRO A 94 -19.01 19.91 15.65
CA PRO A 94 -20.36 19.45 15.38
C PRO A 94 -20.41 17.93 15.51
N ARG A 95 -21.57 17.40 15.91
CA ARG A 95 -21.79 15.95 15.78
C ARG A 95 -21.65 15.60 14.29
N PRO A 96 -20.91 14.54 13.92
CA PRO A 96 -20.85 14.09 12.54
C PRO A 96 -22.28 13.83 12.05
N THR A 97 -22.72 14.59 11.06
CA THR A 97 -24.02 14.38 10.39
C THR A 97 -23.77 14.02 8.94
N GLY A 98 -24.65 13.20 8.36
CA GLY A 98 -24.37 12.55 7.09
C GLY A 98 -23.41 11.38 7.26
N GLY A 99 -22.75 11.00 6.17
CA GLY A 99 -21.95 9.78 6.10
C GLY A 99 -22.65 8.67 5.32
N HIS A 100 -21.86 7.78 4.73
CA HIS A 100 -22.35 6.60 4.03
C HIS A 100 -21.80 5.34 4.70
N ILE A 101 -22.59 4.28 4.78
CA ILE A 101 -22.18 3.02 5.45
C ILE A 101 -20.93 2.40 4.83
N SER A 102 -20.69 2.66 3.54
CA SER A 102 -19.51 2.20 2.82
C SER A 102 -18.35 3.20 2.80
N ALA A 103 -18.53 4.40 3.32
CA ALA A 103 -17.48 5.41 3.30
C ALA A 103 -16.38 5.09 4.31
N ASP A 104 -15.19 5.59 4.02
CA ASP A 104 -14.00 5.38 4.81
C ASP A 104 -14.22 5.86 6.24
N GLN A 105 -13.66 5.11 7.18
CA GLN A 105 -13.54 5.52 8.55
C GLN A 105 -12.18 6.17 8.76
N LEU A 106 -12.20 7.40 9.28
CA LEU A 106 -11.01 8.10 9.74
C LEU A 106 -10.92 8.00 11.26
N ARG A 107 -9.71 7.86 11.79
CA ARG A 107 -9.44 7.96 13.22
C ARG A 107 -8.21 8.82 13.47
N ILE A 108 -8.33 9.75 14.41
CA ILE A 108 -7.23 10.56 14.93
C ILE A 108 -7.05 10.18 16.40
N ARG A 109 -5.84 9.75 16.78
CA ARG A 109 -5.41 9.58 18.17
C ARG A 109 -4.20 10.46 18.41
N TYR A 110 -4.36 11.50 19.22
CA TYR A 110 -3.30 12.45 19.53
C TYR A 110 -3.08 12.52 21.04
N ARG A 111 -1.81 12.57 21.45
CA ARG A 111 -1.40 12.72 22.84
C ARG A 111 -0.25 13.72 22.95
N CYS A 112 -0.39 14.73 23.80
CA CYS A 112 0.64 15.72 24.12
C CYS A 112 0.49 16.08 25.61
N GLY A 113 1.39 15.56 26.44
CA GLY A 113 1.27 15.65 27.89
C GLY A 113 -0.05 15.11 28.42
N ARG A 114 -0.86 16.01 28.98
CA ARG A 114 -2.21 15.70 29.52
C ARG A 114 -3.31 15.77 28.48
N LEU A 115 -3.05 16.35 27.30
CA LEU A 115 -4.04 16.43 26.23
C LEU A 115 -4.13 15.09 25.52
N LEU A 116 -5.34 14.51 25.51
CA LEU A 116 -5.69 13.29 24.79
C LEU A 116 -6.88 13.57 23.87
N ILE A 117 -6.72 13.29 22.59
CA ILE A 117 -7.78 13.33 21.59
C ILE A 117 -7.87 11.95 20.97
N ASP A 118 -9.03 11.31 21.06
CA ASP A 118 -9.36 10.11 20.29
C ASP A 118 -10.71 10.33 19.62
N ARG A 119 -10.71 10.36 18.29
CA ARG A 119 -11.90 10.63 17.48
C ARG A 119 -11.93 9.67 16.31
N THR A 120 -13.08 9.06 16.08
CA THR A 120 -13.38 8.22 14.92
C THR A 120 -14.60 8.79 14.22
N PHE A 121 -14.55 8.93 12.90
CA PHE A 121 -15.62 9.56 12.11
C PHE A 121 -15.62 9.02 10.67
N ASN A 122 -16.70 9.31 9.94
CA ASN A 122 -16.89 8.91 8.55
C ASN A 122 -16.31 9.98 7.61
N ALA A 123 -15.66 9.58 6.53
CA ALA A 123 -15.06 10.49 5.54
C ALA A 123 -16.06 11.42 4.87
N LEU A 124 -17.33 11.02 4.79
CA LEU A 124 -18.41 11.80 4.19
C LEU A 124 -19.22 12.59 5.23
N SER A 125 -18.71 12.74 6.46
CA SER A 125 -19.28 13.68 7.43
C SER A 125 -18.77 15.10 7.15
N GLU A 126 -19.29 15.73 6.09
CA GLU A 126 -18.80 17.00 5.53
C GLU A 126 -18.63 18.11 6.57
N ASN A 127 -19.62 18.28 7.46
CA ASN A 127 -19.59 19.31 8.50
C ASN A 127 -18.44 19.10 9.50
N PHE A 128 -18.14 17.85 9.82
CA PHE A 128 -17.05 17.48 10.71
C PHE A 128 -15.70 17.64 10.00
N ILE A 129 -15.58 17.14 8.76
CA ILE A 129 -14.37 17.27 7.95
C ILE A 129 -14.01 18.73 7.73
N ALA A 130 -14.98 19.59 7.38
CA ALA A 130 -14.76 21.02 7.22
C ALA A 130 -14.23 21.68 8.51
N ALA A 131 -14.71 21.25 9.67
CA ALA A 131 -14.27 21.80 10.96
C ALA A 131 -12.84 21.37 11.36
N ILE A 132 -12.31 20.28 10.77
CA ILE A 132 -10.94 19.80 11.00
C ILE A 132 -10.06 19.88 9.76
N GLU A 133 -10.50 20.58 8.72
CA GLU A 133 -9.84 20.67 7.42
C GLU A 133 -8.37 21.14 7.52
N PRO A 134 -7.99 22.08 8.41
CA PRO A 134 -6.59 22.42 8.62
C PRO A 134 -5.74 21.23 9.09
N VAL A 135 -6.28 20.37 9.96
CA VAL A 135 -5.58 19.16 10.43
C VAL A 135 -5.41 18.18 9.27
N VAL A 136 -6.51 17.87 8.57
CA VAL A 136 -6.51 16.92 7.46
C VAL A 136 -5.55 17.35 6.35
N THR A 137 -5.53 18.64 6.01
CA THR A 137 -4.61 19.22 5.03
C THR A 137 -3.16 18.98 5.40
N ARG A 138 -2.75 19.30 6.65
CA ARG A 138 -1.37 19.09 7.10
C ARG A 138 -0.96 17.62 7.12
N LEU A 139 -1.88 16.71 7.45
CA LEU A 139 -1.62 15.28 7.42
C LEU A 139 -1.43 14.77 6.00
N TYR A 140 -2.26 15.19 5.04
CA TYR A 140 -2.08 14.81 3.64
C TYR A 140 -0.82 15.40 3.00
N GLU A 141 -0.46 16.65 3.34
CA GLU A 141 0.83 17.24 2.95
C GLU A 141 2.02 16.43 3.47
N LEU A 142 1.94 15.89 4.69
CA LEU A 142 2.98 15.03 5.24
C LEU A 142 2.98 13.64 4.55
N ILE A 143 1.81 13.04 4.32
CA ILE A 143 1.69 11.77 3.59
C ILE A 143 2.34 11.87 2.21
N ALA A 144 2.01 12.91 1.44
CA ALA A 144 2.57 13.13 0.10
C ALA A 144 4.09 13.33 0.13
N ARG A 145 4.64 13.88 1.23
CA ARG A 145 6.09 13.99 1.44
C ARG A 145 6.70 12.63 1.76
N LEU A 146 6.13 11.89 2.70
CA LEU A 146 6.62 10.56 3.11
C LEU A 146 6.66 9.57 1.95
N GLN A 147 5.70 9.66 1.01
CA GLN A 147 5.68 8.81 -0.18
C GLN A 147 6.92 8.95 -1.08
N ARG A 148 7.75 9.97 -0.88
CA ARG A 148 9.03 10.16 -1.60
C ARG A 148 10.20 9.42 -0.96
N ASP A 149 10.03 8.92 0.27
CA ASP A 149 11.04 8.20 1.05
C ASP A 149 10.56 6.77 1.35
N PRO A 150 10.48 5.89 0.34
CA PRO A 150 10.05 4.50 0.52
C PRO A 150 11.11 3.71 1.31
N ILE A 151 10.67 2.95 2.32
CA ILE A 151 11.55 2.07 3.11
C ILE A 151 11.39 0.63 2.66
N GLY A 152 10.19 0.07 2.75
CA GLY A 152 9.87 -1.28 2.30
C GLY A 152 8.61 -1.22 1.47
N VAL A 153 8.75 -0.94 0.18
CA VAL A 153 7.63 -0.61 -0.72
C VAL A 153 7.70 -1.48 -1.96
N LEU A 154 6.58 -2.12 -2.27
CA LEU A 154 6.40 -2.99 -3.42
C LEU A 154 5.75 -2.22 -4.56
N ASP A 155 6.41 -2.25 -5.71
CA ASP A 155 5.89 -1.75 -6.97
C ASP A 155 5.65 -2.91 -7.96
N LEU A 156 4.60 -2.79 -8.78
CA LEU A 156 4.19 -3.81 -9.73
C LEU A 156 4.15 -3.26 -11.15
N GLN A 157 5.04 -3.79 -11.99
CA GLN A 157 5.20 -3.34 -13.38
C GLN A 157 5.26 -4.54 -14.33
N PRO A 158 4.18 -4.88 -15.04
CA PRO A 158 4.27 -5.92 -16.06
C PRO A 158 5.16 -5.43 -17.20
N LYS A 159 5.82 -6.38 -17.86
CA LYS A 159 6.60 -6.11 -19.07
C LYS A 159 6.21 -7.10 -20.15
N ILE A 160 6.50 -6.76 -21.39
CA ILE A 160 6.26 -7.66 -22.51
C ILE A 160 7.45 -7.63 -23.45
N THR A 161 7.87 -8.81 -23.89
CA THR A 161 8.93 -8.98 -24.87
C THR A 161 8.36 -9.69 -26.10
N ALA A 162 8.69 -9.21 -27.29
CA ALA A 162 8.39 -9.93 -28.52
C ALA A 162 9.26 -11.17 -28.63
N ASP A 163 8.68 -12.29 -29.02
CA ASP A 163 9.45 -13.45 -29.42
C ASP A 163 10.08 -13.17 -30.79
N SER A 164 11.40 -13.37 -30.90
CA SER A 164 12.12 -13.17 -32.17
C SER A 164 11.84 -14.25 -33.20
N GLU A 165 11.40 -15.44 -32.77
CA GLU A 165 11.15 -16.58 -33.64
C GLU A 165 9.69 -16.65 -34.13
N ASP A 166 8.73 -16.21 -33.32
CA ASP A 166 7.31 -16.15 -33.68
C ASP A 166 6.72 -14.73 -33.47
N PRO A 167 6.41 -13.99 -34.56
CA PRO A 167 5.87 -12.63 -34.46
C PRO A 167 4.48 -12.55 -33.77
N ARG A 168 3.78 -13.68 -33.60
CA ARG A 168 2.52 -13.80 -32.85
C ARG A 168 2.73 -14.04 -31.36
N SER A 169 3.92 -14.49 -30.98
CA SER A 169 4.25 -14.87 -29.61
C SER A 169 4.83 -13.70 -28.84
N ARG A 170 4.44 -13.64 -27.57
CA ARG A 170 4.94 -12.67 -26.59
C ARG A 170 5.33 -13.41 -25.33
N LEU A 171 6.37 -12.92 -24.69
CA LEU A 171 6.68 -13.30 -23.33
C LEU A 171 6.19 -12.19 -22.41
N CYS A 172 5.12 -12.49 -21.66
CA CYS A 172 4.49 -11.57 -20.74
C CYS A 172 5.10 -11.76 -19.35
N HIS A 173 5.59 -10.67 -18.75
CA HIS A 173 6.31 -10.71 -17.49
C HIS A 173 5.50 -10.06 -16.38
N PHE A 174 5.41 -10.75 -15.25
CA PHE A 174 4.95 -10.22 -13.97
C PHE A 174 6.18 -9.79 -13.17
N VAL A 175 6.35 -8.49 -12.90
CA VAL A 175 7.54 -7.96 -12.20
C VAL A 175 7.15 -7.20 -10.95
N LEU A 176 7.61 -7.70 -9.81
CA LEU A 176 7.58 -7.00 -8.53
C LEU A 176 8.95 -6.40 -8.24
N THR A 177 8.99 -5.14 -7.83
CA THR A 177 10.24 -4.45 -7.48
C THR A 177 10.13 -3.88 -6.08
N ASN A 178 11.16 -4.09 -5.26
CA ASN A 178 11.32 -3.32 -4.03
C ASN A 178 11.91 -1.94 -4.38
N ILE A 179 11.07 -0.91 -4.38
CA ILE A 179 11.50 0.48 -4.67
C ILE A 179 11.96 1.23 -3.42
N GLY A 180 11.94 0.56 -2.25
CA GLY A 180 12.37 1.13 -0.98
C GLY A 180 13.87 1.00 -0.72
N SER A 181 14.32 1.69 0.32
CA SER A 181 15.72 1.69 0.78
C SER A 181 16.07 0.54 1.75
N GLY A 182 15.08 -0.21 2.22
CA GLY A 182 15.22 -1.35 3.13
C GLY A 182 14.75 -2.65 2.49
N GLU A 183 14.97 -3.78 3.17
CA GLU A 183 14.50 -5.08 2.69
C GLU A 183 12.99 -5.23 2.84
N LEU A 184 12.39 -6.00 1.93
CA LEU A 184 10.97 -6.30 1.93
C LEU A 184 10.79 -7.82 1.88
N VAL A 185 9.81 -8.33 2.62
CA VAL A 185 9.46 -9.75 2.62
C VAL A 185 8.00 -9.95 2.23
N LEU A 186 7.76 -10.92 1.35
CA LEU A 186 6.44 -11.31 0.86
C LEU A 186 6.34 -12.82 0.70
N THR A 187 5.12 -13.36 0.70
CA THR A 187 4.87 -14.71 0.18
C THR A 187 5.16 -14.73 -1.31
N ASP A 188 5.81 -15.79 -1.81
CA ASP A 188 6.00 -15.98 -3.25
C ASP A 188 4.62 -15.93 -3.95
N PRO A 189 4.44 -15.08 -4.97
CA PRO A 189 3.16 -14.92 -5.67
C PRO A 189 2.55 -16.20 -6.26
N ARG A 190 3.35 -17.26 -6.44
CA ARG A 190 2.94 -18.58 -6.95
C ARG A 190 2.38 -19.50 -5.87
N VAL A 191 2.57 -19.18 -4.60
CA VAL A 191 2.03 -20.00 -3.50
C VAL A 191 0.50 -19.88 -3.51
N PRO A 192 -0.23 -21.01 -3.53
CA PRO A 192 -1.70 -20.98 -3.50
C PRO A 192 -2.25 -20.33 -2.23
N VAL A 193 -3.38 -19.65 -2.34
CA VAL A 193 -4.14 -19.20 -1.18
C VAL A 193 -4.80 -20.40 -0.49
N VAL A 194 -4.83 -20.41 0.84
CA VAL A 194 -5.37 -21.54 1.61
C VAL A 194 -6.87 -21.67 1.44
N ASP A 195 -7.55 -20.53 1.32
CA ASP A 195 -8.99 -20.45 1.11
C ASP A 195 -9.28 -20.41 -0.40
N PRO A 196 -9.94 -21.45 -0.98
CA PRO A 196 -10.18 -21.52 -2.42
C PRO A 196 -11.18 -20.48 -2.93
N GLU A 197 -11.95 -19.83 -2.04
CA GLU A 197 -12.84 -18.72 -2.39
C GLU A 197 -12.08 -17.40 -2.58
N GLN A 198 -10.79 -17.35 -2.18
CA GLN A 198 -9.96 -16.17 -2.38
C GLN A 198 -9.29 -16.21 -3.76
N PRO A 199 -9.14 -15.05 -4.43
CA PRO A 199 -8.39 -14.98 -5.66
C PRO A 199 -6.92 -15.36 -5.43
N PRO A 200 -6.21 -15.84 -6.46
CA PRO A 200 -4.77 -16.09 -6.36
C PRO A 200 -4.02 -14.79 -6.01
N ARG A 201 -2.89 -14.93 -5.28
CA ARG A 201 -2.07 -13.79 -4.83
C ARG A 201 -1.55 -12.92 -5.97
N ALA A 202 -1.33 -13.50 -7.14
CA ALA A 202 -0.96 -12.74 -8.32
C ALA A 202 -1.69 -13.21 -9.55
N ARG A 203 -1.98 -12.25 -10.43
CA ARG A 203 -2.61 -12.46 -11.72
C ARG A 203 -1.88 -11.65 -12.77
N LEU A 204 -1.62 -12.27 -13.91
CA LEU A 204 -1.17 -11.60 -15.12
C LEU A 204 -2.32 -11.67 -16.12
N LEU A 205 -2.73 -10.53 -16.67
CA LEU A 205 -3.96 -10.38 -17.42
C LEU A 205 -3.66 -9.81 -18.80
N VAL A 206 -4.26 -10.39 -19.84
CA VAL A 206 -4.20 -9.86 -21.20
C VAL A 206 -5.59 -9.62 -21.75
N ALA A 207 -5.79 -8.56 -22.51
CA ALA A 207 -7.05 -8.29 -23.17
C ALA A 207 -6.83 -7.52 -24.48
N PRO A 208 -7.71 -7.65 -25.49
CA PRO A 208 -7.86 -6.57 -26.46
C PRO A 208 -8.37 -5.30 -25.74
N PRO A 209 -8.16 -4.09 -26.28
CA PRO A 209 -8.79 -2.88 -25.78
C PRO A 209 -10.31 -3.02 -25.71
N ALA A 210 -10.93 -2.30 -24.78
CA ALA A 210 -12.38 -2.26 -24.67
C ALA A 210 -13.02 -1.68 -25.94
N ALA A 211 -14.26 -2.09 -26.25
CA ALA A 211 -14.99 -1.59 -27.41
C ALA A 211 -15.33 -0.09 -27.32
N HIS A 212 -15.43 0.43 -26.08
CA HIS A 212 -15.73 1.82 -25.77
C HIS A 212 -14.92 2.25 -24.53
N ASP A 213 -14.58 3.53 -24.44
CA ASP A 213 -13.63 4.09 -23.46
C ASP A 213 -13.99 3.88 -21.97
N LEU A 214 -15.24 3.52 -21.67
CA LEU A 214 -15.74 3.33 -20.30
C LEU A 214 -15.97 1.86 -19.92
N ALA A 215 -15.82 0.92 -20.85
CA ALA A 215 -16.02 -0.50 -20.56
C ALA A 215 -14.72 -1.15 -20.07
N ASP A 216 -14.84 -2.08 -19.12
CA ASP A 216 -13.69 -2.90 -18.72
C ASP A 216 -13.26 -3.79 -19.90
N PRO A 217 -11.95 -3.88 -20.19
CA PRO A 217 -11.44 -4.84 -21.17
C PRO A 217 -11.82 -6.28 -20.76
N PRO A 218 -12.08 -7.18 -21.74
CA PRO A 218 -12.36 -8.58 -21.46
C PRO A 218 -11.06 -9.31 -21.07
N TRP A 219 -10.62 -9.11 -19.83
CA TRP A 219 -9.39 -9.67 -19.28
C TRP A 219 -9.38 -11.19 -19.28
N THR A 220 -8.31 -11.76 -19.80
CA THR A 220 -7.99 -13.19 -19.75
C THR A 220 -6.81 -13.41 -18.83
N ASP A 221 -6.95 -14.34 -17.87
CA ASP A 221 -5.85 -14.75 -17.00
C ASP A 221 -4.79 -15.54 -17.76
N LEU A 222 -3.54 -15.13 -17.60
CA LEU A 222 -2.36 -15.90 -17.97
C LEU A 222 -1.90 -16.68 -16.74
N PRO A 223 -1.98 -18.02 -16.75
CA PRO A 223 -1.61 -18.82 -15.59
C PRO A 223 -0.12 -18.64 -15.29
N LEU A 224 0.19 -18.23 -14.06
CA LEU A 224 1.57 -18.15 -13.58
C LEU A 224 2.14 -19.57 -13.43
N PRO A 225 3.44 -19.79 -13.70
CA PRO A 225 4.06 -21.07 -13.46
C PRO A 225 4.00 -21.43 -11.96
N PRO A 226 3.83 -22.72 -11.60
CA PRO A 226 3.81 -23.13 -10.20
C PRO A 226 5.18 -22.90 -9.54
N LEU A 227 5.17 -22.76 -8.20
CA LEU A 227 6.41 -22.78 -7.42
C LEU A 227 7.06 -24.17 -7.55
N PRO A 228 8.33 -24.28 -7.98
CA PRO A 228 9.02 -25.56 -8.04
C PRO A 228 9.12 -26.22 -6.66
N ALA A 229 9.11 -27.55 -6.63
CA ALA A 229 9.19 -28.29 -5.37
C ALA A 229 10.50 -28.00 -4.64
N GLY A 230 10.42 -27.64 -3.36
CA GLY A 230 11.56 -27.33 -2.50
C GLY A 230 12.05 -25.88 -2.53
N GLU A 231 11.49 -25.04 -3.40
CA GLU A 231 11.75 -23.60 -3.38
C GLU A 231 11.08 -22.93 -2.17
N PRO A 232 11.64 -21.83 -1.64
CA PRO A 232 11.08 -21.14 -0.50
C PRO A 232 9.75 -20.47 -0.84
N GLU A 233 8.77 -20.61 0.06
CA GLU A 233 7.46 -19.96 -0.08
C GLU A 233 7.49 -18.47 0.28
N VAL A 234 8.59 -17.99 0.84
CA VAL A 234 8.80 -16.61 1.28
C VAL A 234 10.01 -16.04 0.56
N ILE A 235 9.84 -14.84 0.01
CA ILE A 235 10.86 -14.12 -0.74
C ILE A 235 11.27 -12.90 0.06
N THR A 236 12.57 -12.67 0.20
CA THR A 236 13.12 -11.40 0.67
C THR A 236 13.73 -10.66 -0.51
N LEU A 237 13.24 -9.44 -0.77
CA LEU A 237 13.75 -8.55 -1.79
C LEU A 237 14.60 -7.45 -1.15
N SER A 238 15.90 -7.47 -1.43
CA SER A 238 16.79 -6.35 -1.10
C SER A 238 16.37 -5.07 -1.85
N PRO A 239 16.84 -3.88 -1.43
CA PRO A 239 16.56 -2.62 -2.12
C PRO A 239 16.88 -2.71 -3.62
N GLY A 240 15.92 -2.34 -4.48
CA GLY A 240 16.04 -2.39 -5.94
C GLY A 240 15.96 -3.79 -6.56
N ALA A 241 15.92 -4.86 -5.75
CA ALA A 241 15.78 -6.23 -6.25
C ALA A 241 14.41 -6.44 -6.89
N ARG A 242 14.37 -7.37 -7.85
CA ARG A 242 13.17 -7.71 -8.62
C ARG A 242 12.85 -9.19 -8.47
N PHE A 243 11.56 -9.47 -8.36
CA PHE A 243 11.01 -10.80 -8.60
C PHE A 243 10.28 -10.77 -9.94
N GLU A 244 10.59 -11.70 -10.83
CA GLU A 244 10.08 -11.73 -12.18
C GLU A 244 9.62 -13.14 -12.56
N LEU A 245 8.40 -13.24 -13.10
CA LEU A 245 7.85 -14.45 -13.69
C LEU A 245 7.48 -14.18 -15.13
N SER A 246 7.79 -15.11 -16.01
CA SER A 246 7.51 -15.00 -17.44
C SER A 246 6.48 -16.06 -17.87
N VAL A 247 5.45 -15.63 -18.60
CA VAL A 247 4.41 -16.50 -19.14
C VAL A 247 4.34 -16.33 -20.66
N PRO A 248 4.55 -17.40 -21.44
CA PRO A 248 4.38 -17.33 -22.89
C PRO A 248 2.91 -17.11 -23.23
N TRP A 249 2.65 -16.25 -24.21
CA TRP A 249 1.30 -15.98 -24.71
C TRP A 249 1.33 -15.83 -26.23
N GLN A 250 0.37 -16.46 -26.90
CA GLN A 250 0.22 -16.37 -28.34
C GLN A 250 -1.07 -15.63 -28.69
N ALA A 251 -0.94 -14.64 -29.57
CA ALA A 251 -2.08 -13.85 -29.98
C ALA A 251 -3.11 -14.68 -30.78
N PRO A 252 -4.40 -14.59 -30.44
CA PRO A 252 -5.45 -15.27 -31.20
C PRO A 252 -5.78 -14.57 -32.53
N ARG A 253 -5.48 -13.27 -32.65
CA ARG A 253 -5.68 -12.45 -33.85
C ARG A 253 -4.70 -11.27 -33.86
N PRO A 254 -4.48 -10.60 -35.00
CA PRO A 254 -3.70 -9.37 -35.02
C PRO A 254 -4.45 -8.20 -34.38
N GLY A 255 -3.71 -7.13 -34.07
CA GLY A 255 -4.25 -5.88 -33.52
C GLY A 255 -3.67 -5.50 -32.16
N PRO A 256 -4.27 -4.48 -31.52
CA PRO A 256 -3.82 -3.97 -30.23
C PRO A 256 -4.27 -4.87 -29.07
N TYR A 257 -3.44 -4.90 -28.03
CA TYR A 257 -3.68 -5.61 -26.78
C TYR A 257 -3.17 -4.79 -25.59
N LEU A 258 -3.64 -5.16 -24.41
CA LEU A 258 -3.27 -4.60 -23.11
C LEU A 258 -2.75 -5.73 -22.23
N LEU A 259 -1.67 -5.48 -21.51
CA LEU A 259 -1.15 -6.35 -20.44
C LEU A 259 -1.30 -5.64 -19.08
N SER A 260 -1.86 -6.31 -18.10
CA SER A 260 -1.95 -5.81 -16.72
C SER A 260 -1.51 -6.88 -15.73
N ALA A 261 -1.05 -6.48 -14.56
CA ALA A 261 -0.76 -7.38 -13.47
C ALA A 261 -1.48 -6.92 -12.20
N ARG A 262 -1.82 -7.89 -11.34
CA ARG A 262 -2.38 -7.67 -10.01
C ARG A 262 -1.61 -8.50 -8.98
N TRP A 263 -1.37 -7.93 -7.81
CA TRP A 263 -0.83 -8.61 -6.64
C TRP A 263 -1.71 -8.31 -5.43
N GLU A 264 -1.98 -9.31 -4.59
CA GLU A 264 -2.79 -9.21 -3.38
C GLU A 264 -2.31 -10.21 -2.32
N ASP A 265 -1.85 -9.70 -1.18
CA ASP A 265 -1.58 -10.50 0.02
C ASP A 265 -1.80 -9.66 1.30
N TYR A 266 -2.99 -9.76 1.91
CA TYR A 266 -3.29 -9.08 3.17
C TYR A 266 -2.85 -9.87 4.40
N ALA A 267 -2.72 -11.20 4.26
CA ALA A 267 -2.21 -12.09 5.29
C ALA A 267 -0.71 -11.96 5.51
N GLY A 268 -0.01 -11.35 4.54
CA GLY A 268 1.43 -11.11 4.57
C GLY A 268 2.21 -12.40 4.39
N PRO A 269 3.54 -12.37 4.60
CA PRO A 269 4.38 -13.55 4.43
C PRO A 269 3.90 -14.70 5.32
N LEU A 270 3.76 -15.89 4.74
CA LEU A 270 3.31 -17.12 5.44
C LEU A 270 4.20 -17.48 6.63
N GLN A 271 5.48 -17.12 6.56
CA GLN A 271 6.45 -17.29 7.63
C GLN A 271 7.20 -15.97 7.83
N ALA A 272 7.42 -15.60 9.08
CA ALA A 272 8.17 -14.39 9.38
C ALA A 272 9.66 -14.57 9.02
N ALA A 273 10.23 -13.59 8.30
CA ALA A 273 11.68 -13.54 8.11
C ALA A 273 12.41 -13.27 9.44
N PRO A 274 13.66 -13.73 9.62
CA PRO A 274 14.47 -13.36 10.77
C PRO A 274 14.56 -11.84 10.95
N GLY A 275 14.25 -11.36 12.15
CA GLY A 275 14.29 -9.91 12.45
C GLY A 275 13.20 -9.07 11.79
N GLN A 276 12.22 -9.69 11.11
CA GLN A 276 11.14 -8.99 10.41
C GLN A 276 10.47 -7.92 11.29
N LEU A 277 10.19 -6.77 10.68
CA LEU A 277 9.50 -5.68 11.35
C LEU A 277 8.05 -6.05 11.69
N ALA A 278 7.50 -5.41 12.71
CA ALA A 278 6.05 -5.37 12.89
C ALA A 278 5.40 -4.64 11.70
N PHE A 279 4.09 -4.86 11.49
CA PHE A 279 3.37 -4.21 10.40
C PHE A 279 3.42 -2.68 10.50
N MET A 280 3.28 -2.11 11.71
CA MET A 280 3.67 -0.73 12.05
C MET A 280 4.99 -0.77 12.83
N PRO A 281 6.14 -0.44 12.19
CA PRO A 281 7.45 -0.58 12.83
C PRO A 281 7.73 0.46 13.92
N VAL A 282 7.11 1.64 13.83
CA VAL A 282 7.29 2.72 14.80
C VAL A 282 6.32 2.49 15.95
N ARG A 283 6.81 2.22 17.15
CA ARG A 283 5.96 2.05 18.34
C ARG A 283 5.46 3.37 18.90
N GLU A 284 4.25 3.37 19.46
CA GLU A 284 3.66 4.54 20.13
C GLU A 284 4.47 4.99 21.34
N CYS A 285 5.08 4.06 22.08
CA CYS A 285 5.93 4.35 23.25
C CYS A 285 7.24 3.56 23.23
N GLY A 286 8.17 3.96 24.10
CA GLY A 286 9.48 3.33 24.28
C GLY A 286 10.60 4.01 23.49
N ASP A 287 11.83 3.60 23.82
CA ASP A 287 13.05 4.12 23.22
C ASP A 287 13.28 3.47 21.85
N ILE A 288 13.00 4.23 20.79
CA ILE A 288 13.42 3.90 19.43
C ILE A 288 14.47 4.94 19.04
N GLN A 289 15.75 4.58 19.12
CA GLN A 289 16.84 5.52 18.83
C GLN A 289 17.06 5.71 17.32
N SER A 290 16.69 4.72 16.51
CA SER A 290 16.87 4.72 15.05
C SER A 290 15.63 4.22 14.32
N LEU A 291 15.51 4.59 13.04
CA LEU A 291 14.57 3.92 12.15
C LEU A 291 14.85 2.40 12.20
N PRO A 292 13.84 1.55 12.42
CA PRO A 292 14.07 0.12 12.44
C PRO A 292 14.39 -0.34 11.01
N ILE A 293 15.58 -0.92 10.83
CA ILE A 293 16.05 -1.46 9.56
C ILE A 293 16.02 -2.98 9.69
N ALA A 294 14.99 -3.60 9.11
CA ALA A 294 14.87 -5.04 8.96
C ALA A 294 13.84 -5.32 7.85
N PRO A 295 13.67 -6.57 7.40
CA PRO A 295 12.68 -6.92 6.38
C PRO A 295 11.28 -6.46 6.75
N TYR A 296 10.66 -5.63 5.91
CA TYR A 296 9.30 -5.18 6.10
C TYR A 296 8.30 -6.19 5.50
N PRO A 297 7.32 -6.70 6.27
CA PRO A 297 6.31 -7.61 5.76
C PRO A 297 5.24 -6.83 4.99
N VAL A 298 5.40 -6.76 3.66
CA VAL A 298 4.43 -6.04 2.83
C VAL A 298 3.06 -6.72 2.88
N ARG A 299 2.01 -5.90 2.92
CA ARG A 299 0.62 -6.34 2.91
C ARG A 299 -0.22 -5.41 2.04
N GLY A 300 -1.29 -5.94 1.46
CA GLY A 300 -2.27 -5.19 0.69
C GLY A 300 -2.44 -5.72 -0.72
N ALA A 301 -2.92 -4.88 -1.63
CA ALA A 301 -2.95 -5.19 -3.05
C ALA A 301 -2.37 -4.03 -3.87
N THR A 302 -1.87 -4.33 -5.07
CA THR A 302 -1.53 -3.32 -6.08
C THR A 302 -1.87 -3.84 -7.47
N THR A 303 -2.30 -2.94 -8.34
CA THR A 303 -2.62 -3.20 -9.74
C THR A 303 -1.75 -2.32 -10.60
N SER A 304 -1.15 -2.86 -11.66
CA SER A 304 -0.33 -2.08 -12.57
C SER A 304 -1.16 -1.20 -13.49
N TYR A 305 -0.53 -0.17 -14.06
CA TYR A 305 -1.05 0.38 -15.32
C TYR A 305 -1.09 -0.71 -16.39
N ALA A 306 -2.08 -0.61 -17.29
CA ALA A 306 -2.13 -1.45 -18.47
C ALA A 306 -1.03 -1.03 -19.45
N VAL A 307 -0.21 -1.98 -19.89
CA VAL A 307 0.84 -1.79 -20.89
C VAL A 307 0.27 -2.13 -22.26
N PRO A 308 0.10 -1.16 -23.17
CA PRO A 308 -0.36 -1.43 -24.52
C PRO A 308 0.75 -2.07 -25.36
N PHE A 309 0.36 -2.97 -26.25
CA PHE A 309 1.24 -3.56 -27.26
C PHE A 309 0.45 -3.98 -28.50
N GLU A 310 1.15 -4.27 -29.59
CA GLU A 310 0.52 -4.59 -30.88
C GLU A 310 1.04 -5.91 -31.47
N ILE A 311 0.13 -6.61 -32.15
CA ILE A 311 0.42 -7.80 -32.94
C ILE A 311 0.19 -7.46 -34.42
N PRO A 312 1.22 -7.51 -35.27
CA PRO A 312 1.08 -7.11 -36.66
C PRO A 312 0.27 -8.12 -37.47
N ASP A 313 -0.49 -7.64 -38.46
CA ASP A 313 -1.23 -8.50 -39.40
C ASP A 313 -0.34 -9.51 -40.12
N SER A 314 0.92 -9.15 -40.40
CA SER A 314 1.90 -10.03 -41.04
C SER A 314 2.22 -11.28 -40.23
N ALA A 315 1.95 -11.28 -38.92
CA ALA A 315 2.18 -12.43 -38.06
C ALA A 315 1.23 -13.60 -38.36
N PHE A 316 0.13 -13.36 -39.10
CA PHE A 316 -0.91 -14.35 -39.40
C PHE A 316 -0.98 -14.76 -40.88
N ARG A 317 0.02 -14.39 -41.68
CA ARG A 317 0.10 -14.71 -43.11
C ARG A 317 0.90 -15.99 -43.37
#